data_AF-A0A1F9TBB0-F1
#
_entry.id   AF-A0A1F9TBB0-F1
#
_cell.length_a   1.000
_cell.length_b   1.000
_cell.length_c   1.000
_cell.angle_alpha   90.00
_cell.angle_beta   90.00
_cell.angle_gamma   90.00
#
_symmetry.space_group_name_H-M   'P 1'
#
loop_
_entity.id
_entity.type
_entity.pdbx_description
1 polymer ?
#
loop_
_entity_poly.entity_id
_entity_poly.type
_entity_poly.pdbx_seq_one_letter_code
_entity_poly.pdbx_strand_id
1 'polypeptide(L)'
;MFRTRGTAAWIAIAVPAFFLLAAADLGLRSRGALARGEQHARWRDYPAEKAAHFNSLFALRAAEITAEAAAGRLAPEQAARAEALAAAERDLQLVESSAKQAWLWYRTAAREFRSPLNPWAARAEKELPAALAAWRAELRSRGVKTEDWMLE
;
A
#
# COMPACT_ATOMS: atom_id res chain seq x y z
N MET A 1 -51.38 4.50 19.99
CA MET A 1 -50.74 3.24 19.51
C MET A 1 -50.05 3.53 18.17
N PHE A 2 -48.77 3.90 18.18
CA PHE A 2 -48.03 4.18 16.95
C PHE A 2 -47.57 2.89 16.27
N ARG A 3 -47.76 2.79 14.95
CA ARG A 3 -47.35 1.68 14.08
C ARG A 3 -45.82 1.50 14.14
N THR A 4 -45.34 0.58 14.97
CA THR A 4 -43.91 0.18 15.06
C THR A 4 -43.47 -0.84 14.01
N ARG A 5 -44.40 -1.34 13.17
CA ARG A 5 -44.09 -2.40 12.19
C ARG A 5 -43.19 -1.94 11.04
N GLY A 6 -43.27 -0.67 10.65
CA GLY A 6 -42.45 -0.12 9.56
C GLY A 6 -40.98 0.07 9.96
N THR A 7 -40.72 0.59 11.16
CA THR A 7 -39.35 0.82 11.65
C THR A 7 -38.61 -0.47 11.94
N ALA A 8 -39.29 -1.48 12.50
CA ALA A 8 -38.68 -2.80 12.71
C ALA A 8 -38.23 -3.47 11.41
N ALA A 9 -39.00 -3.34 10.33
CA ALA A 9 -38.66 -3.87 9.02
C ALA A 9 -37.43 -3.17 8.40
N TRP A 10 -37.34 -1.84 8.52
CA TRP A 10 -36.18 -1.09 8.03
C TRP A 10 -34.90 -1.43 8.81
N ILE A 11 -34.99 -1.59 10.14
CA ILE A 11 -33.85 -2.02 10.96
C ILE A 11 -33.38 -3.42 10.56
N ALA A 12 -34.31 -4.35 10.34
CA ALA A 12 -34.00 -5.73 9.96
C ALA A 12 -33.28 -5.85 8.60
N ILE A 13 -33.42 -4.87 7.71
CA ILE A 13 -32.70 -4.80 6.43
C ILE A 13 -31.39 -4.02 6.57
N ALA A 14 -31.43 -2.89 7.27
CA ALA A 14 -30.29 -1.98 7.40
C ALA A 14 -29.10 -2.64 8.10
N VAL A 15 -29.35 -3.45 9.14
CA VAL A 15 -28.28 -4.10 9.90
C VAL A 15 -27.52 -5.12 9.05
N PRO A 16 -28.16 -6.11 8.38
CA PRO A 16 -27.45 -7.02 7.46
C PRO A 16 -26.77 -6.28 6.30
N ALA A 17 -27.42 -5.26 5.71
CA ALA A 17 -26.84 -4.49 4.62
C ALA A 17 -25.55 -3.78 5.06
N PHE A 18 -25.54 -3.18 6.25
CA PHE A 18 -24.34 -2.56 6.82
C PHE A 18 -23.21 -3.57 7.00
N PHE A 19 -23.49 -4.76 7.57
CA PHE A 19 -22.47 -5.79 7.76
C PHE A 19 -21.93 -6.33 6.44
N LEU A 20 -22.77 -6.47 5.41
CA LEU A 20 -22.33 -6.86 4.07
C LEU A 20 -21.42 -5.81 3.43
N LEU A 21 -21.78 -4.52 3.55
CA LEU A 21 -20.95 -3.42 3.06
C LEU A 21 -19.61 -3.35 3.81
N ALA A 22 -19.62 -3.51 5.13
CA ALA A 22 -18.40 -3.55 5.94
C ALA A 22 -17.50 -4.74 5.55
N ALA A 23 -18.08 -5.93 5.36
CA ALA A 23 -17.32 -7.10 4.92
C ALA A 23 -16.73 -6.91 3.51
N ALA A 24 -17.49 -6.28 2.60
CA ALA A 24 -17.02 -5.95 1.26
C ALA A 24 -15.87 -4.92 1.28
N ASP A 25 -15.98 -3.85 2.07
CA ASP A 25 -14.92 -2.84 2.24
C ASP A 25 -13.63 -3.50 2.78
N LEU A 26 -13.72 -4.30 3.84
CA LEU A 26 -12.57 -5.04 4.36
C LEU A 26 -11.95 -5.97 3.32
N GLY A 27 -12.77 -6.68 2.56
CA GLY A 27 -12.32 -7.55 1.48
C GLY A 27 -11.56 -6.78 0.39
N LEU A 28 -12.07 -5.63 -0.04
CA LEU A 28 -11.44 -4.79 -1.06
C LEU A 28 -10.12 -4.18 -0.56
N ARG A 29 -10.08 -3.68 0.68
CA ARG A 29 -8.86 -3.15 1.29
C ARG A 29 -7.78 -4.22 1.45
N SER A 30 -8.16 -5.41 1.90
CA SER A 30 -7.27 -6.56 2.01
C SER A 30 -6.73 -6.99 0.65
N ARG A 31 -7.58 -7.05 -0.38
CA ARG A 31 -7.13 -7.32 -1.76
C ARG A 31 -6.13 -6.27 -2.25
N GLY A 32 -6.40 -5.00 -2.00
CA GLY A 32 -5.50 -3.90 -2.37
C GLY A 32 -4.14 -4.00 -1.65
N ALA A 33 -4.16 -4.25 -0.34
CA ALA A 33 -2.94 -4.45 0.45
C ALA A 33 -2.16 -5.70 0.00
N LEU A 34 -2.85 -6.81 -0.28
CA LEU A 34 -2.23 -8.03 -0.83
C LEU A 34 -1.52 -7.72 -2.16
N ALA A 35 -2.17 -7.04 -3.09
CA ALA A 35 -1.59 -6.69 -4.38
C ALA A 35 -0.33 -5.81 -4.24
N ARG A 36 -0.33 -4.86 -3.28
CA ARG A 36 0.88 -4.08 -2.96
C ARG A 36 1.99 -4.96 -2.37
N GLY A 37 1.64 -5.88 -1.47
CA GLY A 37 2.58 -6.85 -0.91
C GLY A 37 3.26 -7.69 -2.01
N GLU A 38 2.46 -8.21 -2.94
CA GLU A 38 2.94 -8.97 -4.11
C GLU A 38 3.83 -8.14 -5.03
N GLN A 39 3.45 -6.88 -5.28
CA GLN A 39 4.26 -5.95 -6.08
C GLN A 39 5.62 -5.68 -5.43
N HIS A 40 5.66 -5.41 -4.12
CA HIS A 40 6.91 -5.18 -3.41
C HIS A 40 7.75 -6.46 -3.29
N ALA A 41 7.13 -7.63 -3.13
CA ALA A 41 7.82 -8.91 -3.18
C ALA A 41 8.47 -9.13 -4.55
N ARG A 42 7.75 -8.82 -5.63
CA ARG A 42 8.30 -8.84 -6.99
C ARG A 42 9.45 -7.86 -7.15
N TRP A 43 9.32 -6.62 -6.67
CA TRP A 43 10.38 -5.62 -6.74
C TRP A 43 11.62 -5.93 -5.91
N ARG A 44 11.49 -6.75 -4.86
CA ARG A 44 12.65 -7.31 -4.15
C ARG A 44 13.43 -8.25 -5.08
N ASP A 45 12.71 -9.11 -5.80
CA ASP A 45 13.32 -10.12 -6.67
C ASP A 45 13.80 -9.52 -8.00
N TYR A 46 13.16 -8.44 -8.45
CA TYR A 46 13.45 -7.72 -9.70
C TYR A 46 13.59 -6.20 -9.45
N PRO A 47 14.68 -5.74 -8.82
CA PRO A 47 14.86 -4.32 -8.45
C PRO A 47 14.89 -3.36 -9.65
N ALA A 48 15.28 -3.85 -10.83
CA ALA A 48 15.24 -3.07 -12.07
C ALA A 48 13.79 -2.67 -12.45
N GLU A 49 12.79 -3.51 -12.17
CA GLU A 49 11.39 -3.18 -12.43
C GLU A 49 10.89 -2.05 -11.51
N LYS A 50 11.33 -2.06 -10.24
CA LYS A 50 11.06 -0.98 -9.29
C LYS A 50 11.65 0.34 -9.79
N ALA A 51 12.91 0.29 -10.24
CA ALA A 51 13.58 1.45 -10.81
C ALA A 51 12.83 2.00 -12.03
N ALA A 52 12.48 1.13 -12.98
CA ALA A 52 11.72 1.52 -14.15
C ALA A 52 10.36 2.16 -13.79
N HIS A 53 9.66 1.60 -12.81
CA HIS A 53 8.38 2.12 -12.35
C HIS A 53 8.48 3.53 -11.76
N PHE A 54 9.37 3.78 -10.80
CA PHE A 54 9.48 5.10 -10.18
C PHE A 54 10.14 6.13 -11.11
N ASN A 55 11.03 5.70 -12.01
CA ASN A 55 11.57 6.58 -13.04
C ASN A 55 10.49 7.03 -14.03
N SER A 56 9.54 6.16 -14.40
CA SER A 56 8.45 6.56 -15.30
C SER A 56 7.47 7.53 -14.62
N LEU A 57 7.13 7.31 -13.34
CA LEU A 57 6.32 8.25 -12.57
C LEU A 57 6.98 9.62 -12.45
N PHE A 58 8.29 9.65 -12.18
CA PHE A 58 9.05 10.89 -12.15
C PHE A 58 9.05 11.59 -13.52
N ALA A 59 9.26 10.86 -14.61
CA ALA A 59 9.27 11.44 -15.96
C ALA A 59 7.92 12.08 -16.32
N LEU A 60 6.80 11.43 -15.98
CA LEU A 60 5.47 12.02 -16.14
C LEU A 60 5.33 13.30 -15.32
N ARG A 61 5.73 13.28 -14.05
CA ARG A 61 5.63 14.44 -13.17
C ARG A 61 6.51 15.61 -13.62
N ALA A 62 7.73 15.33 -14.06
CA ALA A 62 8.64 16.33 -14.59
C ALA A 62 8.09 16.97 -15.88
N ALA A 63 7.47 16.18 -16.75
CA ALA A 63 6.81 16.67 -17.95
C ALA A 63 5.62 17.60 -17.62
N GLU A 64 4.81 17.25 -16.62
CA GLU A 64 3.73 18.12 -16.12
C GLU A 64 4.29 19.45 -15.59
N ILE A 65 5.30 19.42 -14.72
CA ILE A 65 5.93 20.63 -14.15
C ILE A 65 6.47 21.52 -15.28
N THR A 66 7.12 20.92 -16.27
CA THR A 66 7.65 21.64 -17.44
C THR A 66 6.53 22.30 -18.24
N ALA A 67 5.42 21.60 -18.48
CA ALA A 67 4.26 22.14 -19.19
C ALA A 67 3.59 23.30 -18.42
N GLU A 68 3.46 23.17 -17.10
CA GLU A 68 2.92 24.21 -16.21
C GLU A 68 3.80 25.46 -16.19
N ALA A 69 5.14 25.29 -16.14
CA ALA A 69 6.09 26.39 -16.22
C ALA A 69 6.06 27.09 -17.60
N ALA A 70 6.02 26.32 -18.69
CA ALA A 70 5.92 26.84 -20.05
C ALA A 70 4.60 27.60 -20.29
N ALA A 71 3.52 27.19 -19.64
CA ALA A 71 2.24 27.90 -19.66
C ALA A 71 2.18 29.13 -18.73
N GLY A 72 3.27 29.46 -18.04
CA GLY A 72 3.34 30.57 -17.09
C GLY A 72 2.54 30.34 -15.80
N ARG A 73 2.08 29.11 -15.54
CA ARG A 73 1.33 28.75 -14.33
C ARG A 73 2.24 28.47 -13.13
N LEU A 74 3.53 28.26 -13.37
CA LEU A 74 4.57 28.15 -12.34
C LEU A 74 5.70 29.15 -12.62
N ALA A 75 6.11 29.87 -11.59
CA ALA A 75 7.34 30.67 -11.66
C ALA A 75 8.57 29.74 -11.76
N PRO A 76 9.69 30.18 -12.37
CA PRO A 76 10.88 29.34 -12.55
C PRO A 76 11.40 28.70 -11.26
N GLU A 77 11.44 29.45 -10.16
CA GLU A 77 11.87 28.94 -8.85
C GLU A 77 10.91 27.87 -8.29
N GLN A 78 9.60 28.04 -8.52
CA GLN A 78 8.59 27.08 -8.08
C GLN A 78 8.68 25.78 -8.89
N ALA A 79 8.91 25.88 -10.20
CA ALA A 79 9.12 24.72 -11.06
C ALA A 79 10.39 23.95 -10.64
N ALA A 80 11.50 24.64 -10.42
CA ALA A 80 12.75 24.02 -9.95
C ALA A 80 12.58 23.32 -8.60
N ARG A 81 11.87 23.95 -7.66
CA ARG A 81 11.55 23.32 -6.36
C ARG A 81 10.65 22.10 -6.52
N ALA A 82 9.63 22.17 -7.37
CA ALA A 82 8.72 21.05 -7.61
C ALA A 82 9.44 19.85 -8.23
N GLU A 83 10.35 20.10 -9.18
CA GLU A 83 11.17 19.06 -9.80
C GLU A 83 12.13 18.42 -8.79
N ALA A 84 12.80 19.23 -7.97
CA ALA A 84 13.68 18.73 -6.90
C ALA A 84 12.90 17.86 -5.89
N LEU A 85 11.68 18.24 -5.53
CA LEU A 85 10.81 17.44 -4.67
C LEU A 85 10.40 16.13 -5.33
N ALA A 86 10.02 16.15 -6.61
CA ALA A 86 9.67 14.94 -7.35
C ALA A 86 10.86 13.97 -7.48
N ALA A 87 12.07 14.50 -7.69
CA ALA A 87 13.29 13.71 -7.74
C ALA A 87 13.60 13.08 -6.37
N ALA A 88 13.49 13.86 -5.29
CA ALA A 88 13.69 13.36 -3.93
C ALA A 88 12.67 12.27 -3.55
N GLU A 89 11.40 12.40 -3.96
CA GLU A 89 10.38 11.38 -3.74
C GLU A 89 10.71 10.10 -4.49
N ARG A 90 11.10 10.19 -5.77
CA ARG A 90 11.58 9.03 -6.55
C ARG A 90 12.74 8.34 -5.83
N ASP A 91 13.75 9.10 -5.43
CA ASP A 91 14.96 8.54 -4.81
C ASP A 91 14.64 7.86 -3.48
N LEU A 92 13.76 8.45 -2.66
CA LEU A 92 13.24 7.83 -1.44
C LEU A 92 12.56 6.49 -1.76
N GLN A 93 11.69 6.45 -2.77
CA GLN A 93 11.00 5.22 -3.15
C GLN A 93 11.97 4.15 -3.64
N LEU A 94 13.04 4.52 -4.35
CA LEU A 94 14.06 3.58 -4.82
C LEU A 94 14.83 2.95 -3.67
N VAL A 95 15.27 3.74 -2.68
CA VAL A 95 16.08 3.26 -1.55
C VAL A 95 15.28 2.51 -0.49
N GLU A 96 13.96 2.75 -0.40
CA GLU A 96 13.09 2.07 0.57
C GLU A 96 13.12 0.55 0.36
N SER A 97 13.27 -0.22 1.45
CA SER A 97 13.38 -1.68 1.37
C SER A 97 12.11 -2.31 0.81
N SER A 98 12.23 -2.98 -0.34
CA SER A 98 11.11 -3.74 -0.93
C SER A 98 10.70 -4.92 -0.05
N ALA A 99 11.64 -5.57 0.64
CA ALA A 99 11.32 -6.68 1.54
C ALA A 99 10.52 -6.21 2.76
N LYS A 100 10.91 -5.09 3.36
CA LYS A 100 10.16 -4.43 4.44
C LYS A 100 8.75 -4.06 4.00
N GLN A 101 8.62 -3.39 2.85
CA GLN A 101 7.32 -2.96 2.33
C GLN A 101 6.41 -4.14 2.01
N ALA A 102 6.94 -5.22 1.42
CA ALA A 102 6.17 -6.45 1.19
C ALA A 102 5.62 -7.01 2.50
N TRP A 103 6.46 -7.15 3.53
CA TRP A 103 6.03 -7.63 4.84
C TRP A 103 4.95 -6.73 5.48
N LEU A 104 5.14 -5.40 5.45
CA LEU A 104 4.15 -4.45 5.98
C LEU A 104 2.80 -4.60 5.29
N TRP A 105 2.77 -4.65 3.96
CA TRP A 105 1.53 -4.78 3.21
C TRP A 105 0.84 -6.13 3.39
N TYR A 106 1.59 -7.23 3.45
CA TYR A 106 1.02 -8.53 3.80
C TYR A 106 0.47 -8.55 5.23
N ARG A 107 1.18 -7.94 6.20
CA ARG A 107 0.71 -7.81 7.58
C ARG A 107 -0.59 -7.03 7.67
N THR A 108 -0.67 -5.89 6.98
CA THR A 108 -1.90 -5.09 6.90
C THR A 108 -3.04 -5.89 6.26
N ALA A 109 -2.80 -6.56 5.13
CA ALA A 109 -3.82 -7.38 4.47
C ALA A 109 -4.34 -8.52 5.36
N ALA A 110 -3.45 -9.16 6.13
CA ALA A 110 -3.76 -10.34 6.92
C ALA A 110 -4.32 -10.02 8.32
N ARG A 111 -3.81 -8.96 8.97
CA ARG A 111 -4.13 -8.61 10.36
C ARG A 111 -5.12 -7.45 10.49
N GLU A 112 -4.94 -6.37 9.73
CA GLU A 112 -5.78 -5.16 9.86
C GLU A 112 -7.13 -5.31 9.16
N PHE A 113 -7.18 -6.06 8.05
CA PHE A 113 -8.40 -6.31 7.29
C PHE A 113 -8.92 -7.75 7.44
N ARG A 114 -8.64 -8.37 8.58
CA ARG A 114 -9.01 -9.75 8.86
C ARG A 114 -10.52 -9.91 8.99
N SER A 115 -11.08 -10.86 8.25
CA SER A 115 -12.45 -11.34 8.42
C SER A 115 -12.51 -12.83 8.07
N PRO A 116 -13.32 -13.65 8.75
CA PRO A 116 -13.49 -15.07 8.42
C PRO A 116 -13.93 -15.31 6.96
N LEU A 117 -14.61 -14.33 6.36
CA LEU A 117 -15.13 -14.39 4.99
C LEU A 117 -14.16 -13.78 3.96
N ASN A 118 -12.97 -13.33 4.38
CA ASN A 118 -12.03 -12.64 3.51
C ASN A 118 -10.91 -13.57 3.02
N PRO A 119 -10.97 -14.09 1.78
CA PRO A 119 -9.96 -14.99 1.24
C PRO A 119 -8.60 -14.30 1.03
N TRP A 120 -8.58 -12.98 0.84
CA TRP A 120 -7.36 -12.22 0.59
C TRP A 120 -6.50 -12.11 1.85
N ALA A 121 -7.14 -11.93 3.01
CA ALA A 121 -6.44 -11.95 4.30
C ALA A 121 -5.81 -13.32 4.56
N ALA A 122 -6.54 -14.41 4.28
CA ALA A 122 -6.01 -15.76 4.43
C ALA A 122 -4.85 -16.06 3.48
N ARG A 123 -4.84 -15.49 2.26
CA ARG A 123 -3.71 -15.57 1.34
C ARG A 123 -2.51 -14.78 1.85
N ALA A 124 -2.72 -13.53 2.27
CA ALA A 124 -1.65 -12.69 2.82
C ALA A 124 -0.99 -13.33 4.06
N GLU A 125 -1.77 -13.99 4.92
CA GLU A 125 -1.27 -14.71 6.09
C GLU A 125 -0.28 -15.82 5.71
N LYS A 126 -0.48 -16.50 4.57
CA LYS A 126 0.45 -17.54 4.08
C LYS A 126 1.79 -16.95 3.61
N GLU A 127 1.78 -15.74 3.08
CA GLU A 127 2.99 -15.05 2.56
C GLU A 127 3.81 -14.39 3.67
N LEU A 128 3.20 -14.08 4.81
CA LEU A 128 3.82 -13.36 5.93
C LEU A 128 5.16 -13.94 6.41
N PRO A 129 5.29 -15.26 6.67
CA PRO A 129 6.55 -15.84 7.14
C PRO A 129 7.69 -15.67 6.13
N ALA A 130 7.40 -15.87 4.84
CA ALA A 130 8.39 -15.72 3.78
C ALA A 130 8.82 -14.25 3.61
N ALA A 131 7.88 -13.32 3.68
CA ALA A 131 8.18 -11.89 3.62
C ALA A 131 9.03 -11.42 4.81
N LEU A 132 8.71 -11.87 6.03
CA LEU A 132 9.50 -11.57 7.23
C LEU A 132 10.91 -12.15 7.14
N ALA A 133 11.05 -13.40 6.67
CA ALA A 133 12.35 -14.02 6.47
C ALA A 133 13.21 -13.26 5.46
N ALA A 134 12.62 -12.79 4.36
CA ALA A 134 13.31 -11.98 3.36
C ALA A 134 13.75 -10.62 3.94
N TRP A 135 12.91 -9.96 4.72
CA TRP A 135 13.28 -8.70 5.37
C TRP A 135 14.40 -8.90 6.38
N ARG A 136 14.35 -9.95 7.21
CA ARG A 136 15.45 -10.34 8.12
C ARG A 136 16.75 -10.60 7.36
N ALA A 137 16.68 -11.28 6.22
CA ALA A 137 17.86 -11.53 5.39
C ALA A 137 18.49 -10.22 4.88
N GLU A 138 17.67 -9.26 4.47
CA GLU A 138 18.12 -7.94 4.04
C GLU A 138 18.76 -7.13 5.19
N LEU A 139 18.18 -7.16 6.39
CA LEU A 139 18.75 -6.48 7.56
C LEU A 139 20.11 -7.10 7.95
N ARG A 140 20.22 -8.44 7.91
CA ARG A 140 21.48 -9.14 8.15
C ARG A 140 22.55 -8.81 7.11
N SER A 141 22.20 -8.72 5.82
CA SER A 141 23.18 -8.36 4.78
C SER A 141 23.69 -6.92 4.93
N ARG A 142 22.91 -6.04 5.58
CA ARG A 142 23.30 -4.67 5.95
C ARG A 142 24.03 -4.58 7.29
N GLY A 143 24.27 -5.70 7.99
CA GLY A 143 24.92 -5.72 9.30
C GLY A 143 24.06 -5.17 10.45
N VAL A 144 22.76 -5.00 10.23
CA VAL A 144 21.83 -4.51 11.26
C VAL A 144 21.50 -5.66 12.20
N LYS A 145 21.83 -5.51 13.49
CA LYS A 145 21.38 -6.45 14.52
C LYS A 145 19.87 -6.27 14.73
N THR A 146 19.13 -7.36 14.58
CA THR A 146 17.67 -7.38 14.74
C THR A 146 17.30 -8.36 15.84
N GLU A 147 16.52 -7.89 16.81
CA GLU A 147 15.88 -8.76 17.80
C GLU A 147 14.44 -9.05 17.36
N ASP A 148 13.88 -10.19 17.77
CA ASP A 148 12.56 -10.63 17.27
C ASP A 148 11.45 -9.62 17.58
N TRP A 149 11.47 -8.99 18.74
CA TRP A 149 10.50 -7.96 19.14
C TRP A 149 10.55 -6.68 18.29
N MET A 150 11.65 -6.43 17.58
CA MET A 150 11.76 -5.26 16.69
C MET A 150 11.01 -5.47 15.36
N LEU A 151 10.57 -6.71 15.08
CA LEU A 151 10.00 -7.12 13.79
C LEU A 151 8.58 -7.67 13.90
N GLU A 152 7.94 -7.60 15.08
CA GLU A 152 6.55 -8.02 15.34
C GLU A 152 5.59 -6.81 15.31
#